data_AF-A0A2M7RTL2-F1
#
_entry.id   AF-A0A2M7RTL2-F1
#
_cell.length_a   1.000
_cell.length_b   1.000
_cell.length_c   1.000
_cell.angle_alpha   90.00
_cell.angle_beta   90.00
_cell.angle_gamma   90.00
#
_symmetry.space_group_name_H-M   'P 1'
#
loop_
_entity.id
_entity.type
_entity.pdbx_description
1 polymer ?
#
loop_
_entity_poly.entity_id
_entity_poly.type
_entity_poly.pdbx_seq_one_letter_code
_entity_poly.pdbx_strand_id
1 'polypeptide(L)'
;TETVYFLGPTTIESNQNLIYTENGWYNTTTNISEFYGNSYLYSENRFIYGDSIYYNRELGVGKITCNAIINDTTAKLEIHGDDVIMYEKKDSAIITKEALLMQFMDNDTLFMHADTFKIYTSYQKMIIQDSLALNQDSTTTDTIRNLLAYHNAKFFKSDMQGKADSIVYNFADSTVNFYTEPVIWSNENQLTADFIYLLLSNKEIHSIYLKEKAFIISKADSLLPNFNQIKGENMVGYFLEKKLYKIEVNKQAETIFFAKDDAEKYIGVNKAFGNNMLIFLADNTLKSVTFIKDPEGIFYPIKEPSPKDLILKGFNWDESKKPMDKFGVFY
;
A
#
# COMPACT_ATOMS: atom_id res chain seq x y z
N THR A 1 38.23 32.76 8.13
CA THR A 1 37.12 31.82 8.43
C THR A 1 35.88 32.37 7.76
N GLU A 2 35.29 31.61 6.82
CA GLU A 2 34.08 32.04 6.09
C GLU A 2 32.85 31.25 6.56
N THR A 3 32.71 31.10 7.87
CA THR A 3 31.53 30.47 8.48
C THR A 3 30.62 31.55 9.02
N VAL A 4 29.37 31.54 8.55
CA VAL A 4 28.29 32.40 9.04
C VAL A 4 27.52 31.61 10.10
N TYR A 5 27.28 32.23 11.25
CA TYR A 5 26.52 31.63 12.35
C TYR A 5 25.17 32.32 12.50
N PHE A 6 24.13 31.54 12.77
CA PHE A 6 22.78 32.00 13.05
C PHE A 6 22.54 31.79 14.55
N LEU A 7 22.48 32.85 15.36
CA LEU A 7 22.41 32.76 16.83
C LEU A 7 21.00 33.11 17.37
N GLY A 8 19.99 33.01 16.53
CA GLY A 8 18.60 33.31 16.85
C GLY A 8 17.70 33.12 15.61
N PRO A 9 16.39 33.38 15.76
CA PRO A 9 15.43 33.28 14.67
C PRO A 9 15.91 34.02 13.43
N THR A 10 16.20 33.25 12.38
CA THR A 10 16.80 33.74 11.14
C THR A 10 16.01 33.18 9.96
N THR A 11 15.55 34.08 9.09
CA THR A 11 14.99 33.73 7.79
C THR A 11 16.03 34.00 6.72
N ILE A 12 16.33 32.99 5.90
CA ILE A 12 17.24 33.09 4.76
C ILE A 12 16.39 32.97 3.49
N GLU A 13 16.35 34.05 2.72
CA GLU A 13 15.57 34.14 1.49
C GLU A 13 16.48 34.12 0.26
N SER A 14 16.05 33.39 -0.75
CA SER A 14 16.64 33.36 -2.09
C SER A 14 15.52 33.34 -3.12
N ASN A 15 15.85 33.50 -4.41
CA ASN A 15 14.84 33.57 -5.47
C ASN A 15 13.89 32.35 -5.55
N GLN A 16 14.29 31.19 -5.05
CA GLN A 16 13.54 29.93 -5.16
C GLN A 16 13.31 29.21 -3.82
N ASN A 17 14.04 29.58 -2.77
CA ASN A 17 14.02 28.88 -1.50
C ASN A 17 13.87 29.86 -0.34
N LEU A 18 13.09 29.47 0.66
CA LEU A 18 12.96 30.14 1.94
C LEU A 18 13.33 29.16 3.05
N ILE A 19 14.29 29.52 3.88
CA ILE A 19 14.74 28.73 5.03
C ILE A 19 14.49 29.52 6.29
N TYR A 20 13.96 28.87 7.33
CA TYR A 20 13.90 29.39 8.68
C TYR A 20 14.67 28.47 9.64
N THR A 21 15.35 29.08 10.61
CA THR A 21 16.02 28.36 11.69
C THR A 21 16.15 29.23 12.93
N GLU A 22 16.24 28.64 14.12
CA GLU A 22 16.52 29.37 15.36
C GLU A 22 18.00 29.39 15.74
N ASN A 23 18.77 28.41 15.24
CA ASN A 23 20.21 28.33 15.41
C ASN A 23 20.84 27.59 14.21
N GLY A 24 22.14 27.75 13.97
CA GLY A 24 22.83 27.03 12.92
C GLY A 24 24.09 27.71 12.41
N TRP A 25 24.64 27.14 11.35
CA TRP A 25 25.81 27.70 10.69
C TRP A 25 25.84 27.30 9.22
N TYR A 26 26.57 28.09 8.42
CA TYR A 26 26.86 27.82 7.03
C TYR A 26 28.31 28.15 6.72
N ASN A 27 29.02 27.22 6.11
CA ASN A 27 30.40 27.41 5.68
C ASN A 27 30.45 27.65 4.16
N THR A 28 30.80 28.86 3.73
CA THR A 28 30.79 29.24 2.31
C THR A 28 31.89 28.57 1.49
N THR A 29 32.96 28.11 2.13
CA THR A 29 34.07 27.42 1.46
C THR A 29 33.72 25.96 1.14
N THR A 30 33.10 25.25 2.09
CA THR A 30 32.73 23.83 1.95
C THR A 30 31.30 23.62 1.45
N ASN A 31 30.47 24.66 1.47
CA ASN A 31 29.03 24.61 1.19
C ASN A 31 28.27 23.59 2.06
N ILE A 32 28.63 23.52 3.33
CA ILE A 32 27.96 22.70 4.35
C ILE A 32 27.18 23.64 5.29
N SER A 33 25.96 23.24 5.65
CA SER A 33 25.12 23.90 6.64
C SER A 33 24.53 22.93 7.65
N GLU A 34 24.32 23.43 8.86
CA GLU A 34 23.46 22.81 9.87
C GLU A 34 22.47 23.84 10.41
N PHE A 35 21.22 23.41 10.56
CA PHE A 35 20.12 24.20 11.07
C PHE A 35 19.50 23.47 12.26
N TYR A 36 19.20 24.21 13.32
CA TYR A 36 18.68 23.70 14.58
C TYR A 36 17.49 24.54 15.07
N GLY A 37 16.52 23.86 15.67
CA GLY A 37 15.36 24.47 16.34
C GLY A 37 14.29 24.90 15.33
N ASN A 38 13.21 24.11 15.27
CA ASN A 38 12.04 24.32 14.42
C ASN A 38 12.39 24.69 12.96
N SER A 39 13.46 24.10 12.42
CA SER A 39 13.99 24.50 11.12
C SER A 39 13.08 24.02 10.01
N TYR A 40 12.81 24.88 9.02
CA TYR A 40 12.05 24.50 7.84
C TYR A 40 12.57 25.14 6.56
N LEU A 41 12.31 24.46 5.45
CA LEU A 41 12.64 24.85 4.10
C LEU A 41 11.38 24.77 3.23
N TYR A 42 11.09 25.86 2.53
CA TYR A 42 10.19 25.87 1.38
C TYR A 42 11.01 25.96 0.10
N SER A 43 10.75 25.05 -0.84
CA SER A 43 11.36 25.04 -2.17
C SER A 43 10.30 24.64 -3.19
N GLU A 44 9.87 25.61 -4.01
CA GLU A 44 8.79 25.45 -4.99
C GLU A 44 7.54 24.75 -4.42
N ASN A 45 7.41 23.44 -4.66
CA ASN A 45 6.26 22.62 -4.30
C ASN A 45 6.51 21.69 -3.10
N ARG A 46 7.68 21.81 -2.44
CA ARG A 46 8.10 20.98 -1.32
C ARG A 46 8.28 21.81 -0.06
N PHE A 47 7.73 21.32 1.05
CA PHE A 47 8.00 21.79 2.39
C PHE A 47 8.74 20.72 3.17
N ILE A 48 9.81 21.10 3.86
CA ILE A 48 10.63 20.23 4.68
C ILE A 48 10.77 20.87 6.04
N TYR A 49 10.50 20.13 7.10
CA TYR A 49 10.67 20.55 8.48
C TYR A 49 11.49 19.50 9.24
N GLY A 50 12.23 19.94 10.26
CA GLY A 50 12.83 19.07 11.27
C GLY A 50 13.61 19.83 12.32
N ASP A 51 13.90 19.17 13.45
CA ASP A 51 14.55 19.82 14.58
C ASP A 51 16.06 20.04 14.35
N SER A 52 16.68 19.16 13.58
CA SER A 52 18.07 19.24 13.15
C SER A 52 18.20 18.88 11.67
N ILE A 53 18.68 19.82 10.86
CA ILE A 53 18.85 19.64 9.41
C ILE A 53 20.31 19.88 9.04
N TYR A 54 20.98 18.85 8.53
CA TYR A 54 22.29 18.94 7.91
C TYR A 54 22.15 18.94 6.40
N TYR A 55 22.94 19.77 5.70
CA TYR A 55 23.00 19.75 4.25
C TYR A 55 24.41 19.98 3.72
N ASN A 56 24.80 19.15 2.75
CA ASN A 56 26.03 19.30 1.98
C ASN A 56 25.66 19.54 0.51
N ARG A 57 25.87 20.77 0.03
CA ARG A 57 25.52 21.19 -1.34
C ARG A 57 26.38 20.51 -2.41
N GLU A 58 27.67 20.32 -2.15
CA GLU A 58 28.56 19.60 -3.07
C GLU A 58 28.11 18.14 -3.20
N LEU A 59 27.71 17.55 -2.07
CA LEU A 59 27.02 16.26 -1.90
C LEU A 59 25.73 16.15 -2.71
N GLY A 60 24.88 17.17 -2.59
CA GLY A 60 23.44 17.05 -2.75
C GLY A 60 22.83 16.10 -1.72
N VAL A 61 23.35 16.11 -0.48
CA VAL A 61 22.92 15.21 0.61
C VAL A 61 22.37 16.03 1.76
N GLY A 62 21.10 15.81 2.08
CA GLY A 62 20.42 16.34 3.26
C GLY A 62 20.21 15.24 4.29
N LYS A 63 20.28 15.58 5.58
CA LYS A 63 19.87 14.71 6.68
C LYS A 63 18.98 15.49 7.63
N ILE A 64 17.90 14.86 8.06
CA ILE A 64 16.98 15.44 9.05
C ILE A 64 16.91 14.45 10.21
N THR A 65 17.04 14.97 11.42
CA THR A 65 16.96 14.19 12.65
C THR A 65 15.92 14.82 13.57
N CYS A 66 15.03 13.95 14.08
CA CYS A 66 13.86 14.25 14.91
C CYS A 66 12.77 15.07 14.21
N ASN A 67 11.53 14.56 14.29
CA ASN A 67 10.32 15.25 13.83
C ASN A 67 10.39 15.70 12.37
N ALA A 68 10.98 14.90 11.47
CA ALA A 68 11.04 15.28 10.07
C ALA A 68 9.64 15.25 9.46
N ILE A 69 9.25 16.31 8.76
CA ILE A 69 8.02 16.37 7.98
C ILE A 69 8.38 16.81 6.56
N ILE A 70 7.99 16.02 5.57
CA ILE A 70 8.21 16.31 4.16
C ILE A 70 6.85 16.32 3.47
N ASN A 71 6.42 17.48 3.00
CA ASN A 71 5.19 17.63 2.23
C ASN A 71 5.53 17.95 0.77
N ASP A 72 4.98 17.15 -0.14
CA ASP A 72 5.08 17.30 -1.59
C ASP A 72 3.69 17.57 -2.16
N THR A 73 3.42 18.83 -2.47
CA THR A 73 2.12 19.28 -2.97
C THR A 73 1.80 18.76 -4.38
N THR A 74 2.82 18.46 -5.18
CA THR A 74 2.65 17.92 -6.55
C THR A 74 2.18 16.48 -6.48
N ALA A 75 2.79 15.68 -5.61
CA ALA A 75 2.40 14.28 -5.39
C ALA A 75 1.21 14.10 -4.44
N LYS A 76 0.75 15.18 -3.78
CA LYS A 76 -0.23 15.14 -2.68
C LYS A 76 0.20 14.15 -1.59
N LEU A 77 1.45 14.25 -1.15
CA LEU A 77 2.08 13.27 -0.27
C LEU A 77 2.77 13.96 0.89
N GLU A 78 2.63 13.40 2.09
CA GLU A 78 3.31 13.86 3.29
C GLU A 78 3.98 12.69 3.99
N ILE A 79 5.23 12.87 4.42
CA ILE A 79 6.06 11.83 5.02
C ILE A 79 6.61 12.34 6.34
N HIS A 80 6.51 11.51 7.36
CA HIS A 80 7.04 11.74 8.70
C HIS A 80 8.11 10.71 9.03
N GLY A 81 9.07 11.06 9.88
CA GLY A 81 10.03 10.14 10.47
C GLY A 81 11.10 10.87 11.27
N ASP A 82 11.83 10.15 12.12
CA ASP A 82 12.86 10.76 12.97
C ASP A 82 14.27 10.73 12.39
N ASP A 83 14.50 9.95 11.33
CA ASP A 83 15.80 9.85 10.69
C ASP A 83 15.62 9.72 9.17
N VAL A 84 15.89 10.84 8.50
CA VAL A 84 15.71 11.01 7.05
C VAL A 84 17.05 11.33 6.41
N ILE A 85 17.35 10.63 5.31
CA ILE A 85 18.44 10.98 4.40
C ILE A 85 17.86 11.26 3.03
N MET A 86 18.14 12.44 2.48
CA MET A 86 17.74 12.85 1.14
C MET A 86 18.96 12.97 0.23
N TYR A 87 18.85 12.42 -0.97
CA TYR A 87 19.84 12.53 -2.03
C TYR A 87 19.22 13.31 -3.19
N GLU A 88 19.45 14.62 -3.20
CA GLU A 88 18.89 15.56 -4.18
C GLU A 88 19.25 15.16 -5.62
N LYS A 89 20.52 14.84 -5.86
CA LYS A 89 21.03 14.45 -7.19
C LYS A 89 20.45 13.13 -7.73
N LYS A 90 19.88 12.30 -6.85
CA LYS A 90 19.24 11.02 -7.20
C LYS A 90 17.73 11.08 -7.10
N ASP A 91 17.16 12.24 -6.71
CA ASP A 91 15.76 12.43 -6.31
C ASP A 91 15.24 11.24 -5.49
N SER A 92 15.96 10.95 -4.40
CA SER A 92 15.66 9.81 -3.53
C SER A 92 15.76 10.17 -2.05
N ALA A 93 14.99 9.47 -1.23
CA ALA A 93 14.98 9.62 0.21
C ALA A 93 14.87 8.26 0.91
N ILE A 94 15.49 8.16 2.07
CA ILE A 94 15.33 7.06 3.02
C ILE A 94 14.79 7.67 4.30
N ILE A 95 13.69 7.13 4.81
CA ILE A 95 12.99 7.61 6.01
C ILE A 95 12.85 6.42 6.96
N THR A 96 13.26 6.58 8.21
CA THR A 96 13.21 5.54 9.24
C THR A 96 12.78 6.13 10.58
N LYS A 97 12.42 5.24 11.53
CA LYS A 97 11.97 5.54 12.90
C LYS A 97 10.67 6.35 12.93
N GLU A 98 9.59 5.72 13.42
CA GLU A 98 8.24 6.30 13.40
C GLU A 98 7.81 6.76 12.00
N ALA A 99 8.26 6.04 10.96
CA ALA A 99 8.06 6.47 9.59
C ALA A 99 6.58 6.32 9.19
N LEU A 100 5.96 7.42 8.76
CA LEU A 100 4.56 7.45 8.35
C LEU A 100 4.43 8.18 7.02
N LEU A 101 3.72 7.57 6.09
CA LEU A 101 3.36 8.16 4.80
C LEU A 101 1.87 8.40 4.75
N MET A 102 1.50 9.59 4.28
CA MET A 102 0.13 10.00 4.02
C MET A 102 0.01 10.41 2.56
N GLN A 103 -0.92 9.79 1.83
CA GLN A 103 -1.24 10.19 0.47
C GLN A 103 -2.68 10.72 0.43
N PHE A 104 -2.81 12.00 0.07
CA PHE A 104 -4.10 12.68 0.01
C PHE A 104 -4.77 12.39 -1.34
N MET A 105 -5.97 11.82 -1.26
CA MET A 105 -6.86 11.57 -2.39
C MET A 105 -8.09 12.48 -2.26
N ASP A 106 -8.94 12.56 -3.28
CA ASP A 106 -9.97 13.59 -3.33
C ASP A 106 -11.01 13.48 -2.19
N ASN A 107 -11.27 12.28 -1.67
CA ASN A 107 -12.26 12.02 -0.61
C ASN A 107 -11.73 11.15 0.54
N ASP A 108 -10.44 10.80 0.56
CA ASP A 108 -9.87 9.86 1.53
C ASP A 108 -8.35 10.09 1.66
N THR A 109 -7.73 9.50 2.68
CA THR A 109 -6.27 9.51 2.85
C THR A 109 -5.79 8.09 3.08
N LEU A 110 -4.76 7.70 2.32
CA LEU A 110 -4.02 6.48 2.59
C LEU A 110 -2.96 6.78 3.63
N PHE A 111 -2.99 6.07 4.75
CA PHE A 111 -1.97 6.08 5.78
C PHE A 111 -1.15 4.80 5.67
N MET A 112 0.17 4.89 5.72
CA MET A 112 1.06 3.74 5.66
C MET A 112 2.22 3.91 6.62
N HIS A 113 2.54 2.87 7.38
CA HIS A 113 3.70 2.80 8.25
C HIS A 113 4.57 1.60 7.85
N ALA A 114 5.88 1.74 8.02
CA ALA A 114 6.88 0.68 7.89
C ALA A 114 8.13 1.10 8.68
N ASP A 115 9.05 0.16 8.93
CA ASP A 115 10.30 0.48 9.62
C ASP A 115 11.17 1.48 8.82
N THR A 116 11.04 1.45 7.50
CA THR A 116 11.83 2.19 6.51
C THR A 116 11.02 2.41 5.24
N PHE A 117 10.92 3.67 4.83
CA PHE A 117 10.55 4.02 3.46
C PHE A 117 11.80 4.33 2.63
N LYS A 118 11.83 3.83 1.40
CA LYS A 118 12.74 4.30 0.35
C LYS A 118 11.91 4.83 -0.80
N ILE A 119 12.15 6.08 -1.16
CA ILE A 119 11.47 6.74 -2.27
C ILE A 119 12.54 7.15 -3.27
N TYR A 120 12.32 6.88 -4.55
CA TYR A 120 13.23 7.32 -5.59
C TYR A 120 12.51 7.46 -6.92
N THR A 121 13.02 8.38 -7.74
CA THR A 121 12.62 8.51 -9.14
C THR A 121 13.56 7.69 -10.01
N SER A 122 13.01 6.78 -10.82
CA SER A 122 13.73 6.07 -11.88
C SER A 122 13.33 6.61 -13.24
N TYR A 123 14.30 6.73 -14.13
CA TYR A 123 14.06 7.17 -15.51
C TYR A 123 13.88 5.95 -16.40
N GLN A 124 12.71 5.83 -17.03
CA GLN A 124 12.50 4.82 -18.06
C GLN A 124 12.63 5.49 -19.44
N LYS A 125 13.71 5.17 -20.15
CA LYS A 125 13.89 5.60 -21.54
C LYS A 125 13.01 4.73 -22.43
N MET A 126 11.85 5.23 -22.83
CA MET A 126 11.08 4.60 -23.92
C MET A 126 11.74 4.95 -25.25
N ILE A 127 12.25 3.93 -25.95
CA ILE A 127 12.63 4.07 -27.36
C ILE A 127 11.39 3.73 -28.18
N ILE A 128 10.75 4.75 -28.74
CA ILE A 128 9.71 4.56 -29.76
C ILE A 128 10.45 4.28 -31.08
N GLN A 129 10.58 3.01 -31.45
CA GLN A 129 10.96 2.66 -32.82
C GLN A 129 9.71 2.75 -33.70
N ASP A 130 9.37 3.95 -34.15
CA ASP A 130 8.43 4.07 -35.26
C ASP A 130 9.10 3.53 -36.53
N SER A 131 8.57 2.41 -37.05
CA SER A 131 9.11 1.73 -38.23
C SER A 131 8.83 2.49 -39.53
N LEU A 132 8.11 3.62 -39.49
CA LEU A 132 7.65 4.35 -40.68
C LEU A 132 8.04 5.84 -40.74
N ALA A 133 8.80 6.35 -39.76
CA ALA A 133 9.26 7.75 -39.77
C ALA A 133 10.79 7.84 -39.64
N LEU A 134 11.47 7.97 -40.78
CA LEU A 134 12.83 8.53 -40.86
C LEU A 134 12.77 10.02 -40.52
N ASN A 135 12.48 10.41 -39.27
CA ASN A 135 12.80 11.73 -38.70
C ASN A 135 12.49 11.80 -37.19
N GLN A 136 13.55 12.03 -36.42
CA GLN A 136 13.65 12.58 -35.07
C GLN A 136 13.19 11.76 -33.86
N ASP A 137 14.21 11.40 -33.08
CA ASP A 137 14.24 10.96 -31.69
C ASP A 137 13.25 11.70 -30.77
N SER A 138 11.99 11.27 -30.75
CA SER A 138 11.05 11.62 -29.69
C SER A 138 11.33 10.72 -28.49
N THR A 139 12.42 10.99 -27.76
CA THR A 139 12.67 10.34 -26.46
C THR A 139 11.86 11.05 -25.38
N THR A 140 10.68 10.54 -25.05
CA THR A 140 9.99 10.93 -23.82
C THR A 140 10.65 10.19 -22.66
N THR A 141 11.31 10.93 -21.78
CA THR A 141 11.81 10.38 -20.51
C THR A 141 10.67 10.51 -19.52
N ASP A 142 9.97 9.41 -19.25
CA ASP A 142 8.97 9.41 -18.18
C ASP A 142 9.67 9.19 -16.83
N THR A 143 9.28 9.97 -15.84
CA THR A 143 9.82 9.88 -14.48
C THR A 143 8.94 8.98 -13.65
N ILE A 144 9.47 7.82 -13.25
CA ILE A 144 8.74 6.85 -12.46
C ILE A 144 9.13 7.01 -11.00
N ARG A 145 8.19 7.47 -10.17
CA ARG A 145 8.39 7.45 -8.71
C ARG A 145 8.10 6.06 -8.19
N ASN A 146 8.97 5.57 -7.31
CA ASN A 146 8.81 4.30 -6.62
C ASN A 146 8.80 4.55 -5.11
N LEU A 147 7.94 3.84 -4.40
CA LEU A 147 7.91 3.77 -2.94
C LEU A 147 8.14 2.31 -2.53
N LEU A 148 9.18 2.08 -1.75
CA LEU A 148 9.44 0.82 -1.09
C LEU A 148 9.23 0.99 0.41
N ALA A 149 8.42 0.13 1.02
CA ALA A 149 8.15 0.08 2.45
C ALA A 149 8.68 -1.24 3.01
N TYR A 150 9.69 -1.16 3.88
CA TYR A 150 10.40 -2.29 4.50
C TYR A 150 10.59 -2.02 6.00
N HIS A 151 10.54 -2.93 6.93
CA HIS A 151 9.70 -4.12 7.01
C HIS A 151 8.42 -3.74 7.78
N ASN A 152 7.61 -4.73 8.17
CA ASN A 152 6.42 -4.55 9.00
C ASN A 152 5.40 -3.55 8.41
N ALA A 153 5.32 -3.50 7.09
CA ALA A 153 4.50 -2.51 6.40
C ALA A 153 3.00 -2.74 6.67
N LYS A 154 2.32 -1.70 7.16
CA LYS A 154 0.87 -1.67 7.39
C LYS A 154 0.27 -0.44 6.74
N PHE A 155 -0.95 -0.56 6.25
CA PHE A 155 -1.68 0.58 5.69
C PHE A 155 -3.15 0.58 6.08
N PHE A 156 -3.69 1.79 6.13
CA PHE A 156 -5.09 2.07 6.42
C PHE A 156 -5.64 3.06 5.39
N LYS A 157 -6.77 2.69 4.81
CA LYS A 157 -7.66 3.52 4.00
C LYS A 157 -9.10 3.15 4.38
N SER A 158 -10.08 4.04 4.21
CA SER A 158 -11.45 3.79 4.70
C SER A 158 -12.11 2.51 4.17
N ASP A 159 -11.81 2.12 2.93
CA ASP A 159 -12.37 0.96 2.21
C ASP A 159 -11.43 -0.27 2.17
N MET A 160 -10.18 -0.10 2.60
CA MET A 160 -9.17 -1.14 2.51
C MET A 160 -8.05 -0.94 3.51
N GLN A 161 -7.66 -2.03 4.16
CA GLN A 161 -6.54 -2.06 5.09
C GLN A 161 -5.64 -3.24 4.74
N GLY A 162 -4.41 -3.23 5.20
CA GLY A 162 -3.57 -4.39 4.99
C GLY A 162 -2.24 -4.32 5.69
N LYS A 163 -1.56 -5.46 5.66
CA LYS A 163 -0.21 -5.64 6.18
C LYS A 163 0.57 -6.58 5.28
N ALA A 164 1.89 -6.42 5.27
CA ALA A 164 2.85 -7.35 4.70
C ALA A 164 4.19 -7.13 5.39
N ASP A 165 5.17 -7.99 5.15
CA ASP A 165 6.55 -7.62 5.49
C ASP A 165 6.96 -6.38 4.68
N SER A 166 6.76 -6.44 3.36
CA SER A 166 7.21 -5.40 2.45
C SER A 166 6.13 -5.02 1.42
N ILE A 167 6.02 -3.73 1.13
CA ILE A 167 5.11 -3.19 0.10
C ILE A 167 5.89 -2.35 -0.90
N VAL A 168 5.63 -2.55 -2.19
CA VAL A 168 6.22 -1.77 -3.28
C VAL A 168 5.12 -1.12 -4.08
N TYR A 169 5.10 0.21 -4.14
CA TYR A 169 4.20 0.97 -4.98
C TYR A 169 4.98 1.64 -6.12
N ASN A 170 4.70 1.21 -7.34
CA ASN A 170 5.16 1.87 -8.56
C ASN A 170 4.04 2.78 -9.09
N PHE A 171 4.29 4.09 -9.08
CA PHE A 171 3.29 5.10 -9.40
C PHE A 171 2.97 5.14 -10.90
N ALA A 172 3.95 4.94 -11.77
CA ALA A 172 3.76 5.01 -13.23
C ALA A 172 2.96 3.80 -13.74
N ASP A 173 3.30 2.61 -13.25
CA ASP A 173 2.59 1.39 -13.64
C ASP A 173 1.26 1.23 -12.87
N SER A 174 0.98 2.10 -11.90
CA SER A 174 -0.21 2.02 -11.03
C SER A 174 -0.34 0.65 -10.36
N THR A 175 0.80 0.11 -9.89
CA THR A 175 0.86 -1.24 -9.31
C THR A 175 1.34 -1.25 -7.87
N VAL A 176 0.70 -2.08 -7.04
CA VAL A 176 1.11 -2.29 -5.65
C VAL A 176 1.38 -3.76 -5.40
N ASN A 177 2.60 -4.08 -4.98
CA ASN A 177 3.06 -5.43 -4.69
C ASN A 177 3.22 -5.61 -3.19
N PHE A 178 2.73 -6.72 -2.65
CA PHE A 178 2.82 -7.08 -1.25
C PHE A 178 3.56 -8.41 -1.12
N TYR A 179 4.65 -8.40 -0.35
CA TYR A 179 5.56 -9.53 -0.22
C TYR A 179 5.56 -10.07 1.21
N THR A 180 5.63 -11.40 1.31
CA THR A 180 5.77 -12.17 2.55
C THR A 180 4.59 -11.97 3.51
N GLU A 181 3.75 -13.00 3.61
CA GLU A 181 2.54 -13.03 4.45
C GLU A 181 1.60 -11.81 4.30
N PRO A 182 1.30 -11.38 3.07
CA PRO A 182 0.37 -10.27 2.86
C PRO A 182 -1.05 -10.65 3.29
N VAL A 183 -1.67 -9.72 4.01
CA VAL A 183 -3.08 -9.78 4.39
C VAL A 183 -3.73 -8.46 4.01
N ILE A 184 -4.78 -8.52 3.20
CA ILE A 184 -5.59 -7.36 2.83
C ILE A 184 -7.00 -7.57 3.37
N TRP A 185 -7.52 -6.57 4.06
CA TRP A 185 -8.93 -6.51 4.45
C TRP A 185 -9.64 -5.50 3.57
N SER A 186 -10.74 -5.92 2.96
CA SER A 186 -11.63 -5.06 2.19
C SER A 186 -13.06 -5.35 2.58
N ASN A 187 -13.74 -4.35 3.16
CA ASN A 187 -15.02 -4.52 3.83
C ASN A 187 -14.96 -5.69 4.86
N GLU A 188 -15.77 -6.73 4.64
CA GLU A 188 -15.87 -7.93 5.48
C GLU A 188 -14.93 -9.07 5.04
N ASN A 189 -14.19 -8.90 3.94
CA ASN A 189 -13.34 -9.92 3.38
C ASN A 189 -11.90 -9.74 3.85
N GLN A 190 -11.26 -10.83 4.27
CA GLN A 190 -9.82 -10.94 4.42
C GLN A 190 -9.26 -11.77 3.25
N LEU A 191 -8.25 -11.25 2.59
CA LEU A 191 -7.60 -11.85 1.43
C LEU A 191 -6.12 -12.08 1.76
N THR A 192 -5.63 -13.30 1.53
CA THR A 192 -4.25 -13.72 1.83
C THR A 192 -3.68 -14.54 0.69
N ALA A 193 -2.36 -14.48 0.52
CA ALA A 193 -1.58 -15.31 -0.40
C ALA A 193 -0.10 -15.28 0.02
N ASP A 194 0.80 -16.00 -0.67
CA ASP A 194 2.24 -15.81 -0.48
C ASP A 194 2.71 -14.49 -1.13
N PHE A 195 2.06 -14.05 -2.21
CA PHE A 195 2.26 -12.78 -2.89
C PHE A 195 0.94 -12.17 -3.36
N ILE A 196 0.76 -10.86 -3.14
CA ILE A 196 -0.41 -10.12 -3.63
C ILE A 196 0.05 -8.99 -4.55
N TYR A 197 -0.66 -8.83 -5.65
CA TYR A 197 -0.46 -7.76 -6.63
C TYR A 197 -1.77 -7.04 -6.90
N LEU A 198 -1.75 -5.70 -6.81
CA LEU A 198 -2.88 -4.83 -7.15
C LEU A 198 -2.58 -4.07 -8.43
N LEU A 199 -3.59 -4.00 -9.29
CA LEU A 199 -3.69 -3.06 -10.40
C LEU A 199 -4.63 -1.93 -10.01
N LEU A 200 -4.13 -0.71 -10.06
CA LEU A 200 -4.93 0.49 -9.85
C LEU A 200 -5.31 1.13 -11.20
N SER A 201 -6.48 1.76 -11.23
CA SER A 201 -6.92 2.63 -12.30
C SER A 201 -7.52 3.88 -11.66
N ASN A 202 -7.06 5.07 -12.05
CA ASN A 202 -7.46 6.34 -11.43
C ASN A 202 -7.34 6.35 -9.89
N LYS A 203 -6.28 5.73 -9.35
CA LYS A 203 -6.02 5.58 -7.90
C LYS A 203 -7.03 4.68 -7.15
N GLU A 204 -7.91 3.99 -7.86
CA GLU A 204 -8.83 2.99 -7.29
C GLU A 204 -8.41 1.58 -7.72
N ILE A 205 -8.76 0.55 -6.94
CA ILE A 205 -8.43 -0.82 -7.32
C ILE A 205 -9.28 -1.23 -8.52
N HIS A 206 -8.62 -1.69 -9.58
CA HIS A 206 -9.27 -2.36 -10.69
C HIS A 206 -9.29 -3.89 -10.47
N SER A 207 -8.13 -4.47 -10.13
CA SER A 207 -8.02 -5.90 -9.86
C SER A 207 -6.95 -6.23 -8.82
N ILE A 208 -7.17 -7.36 -8.15
CA ILE A 208 -6.23 -7.98 -7.20
C ILE A 208 -5.86 -9.38 -7.71
N TYR A 209 -4.59 -9.73 -7.59
CA TYR A 209 -4.05 -11.03 -7.93
C TYR A 209 -3.44 -11.63 -6.67
N LEU A 210 -3.97 -12.78 -6.27
CA LEU A 210 -3.50 -13.56 -5.12
C LEU A 210 -2.72 -14.74 -5.69
N LYS A 211 -1.40 -14.75 -5.48
CA LYS A 211 -0.49 -15.75 -6.05
C LYS A 211 0.00 -16.68 -4.97
N GLU A 212 -0.22 -17.96 -5.22
CA GLU A 212 0.16 -19.08 -4.35
C GLU A 212 -0.57 -19.07 -3.00
N LYS A 213 -1.16 -20.22 -2.64
CA LYS A 213 -1.95 -20.39 -1.40
C LYS A 213 -3.00 -19.28 -1.19
N ALA A 214 -3.66 -18.87 -2.27
CA ALA A 214 -4.68 -17.84 -2.24
C ALA A 214 -5.87 -18.25 -1.36
N PHE A 215 -6.31 -17.34 -0.50
CA PHE A 215 -7.42 -17.57 0.41
C PHE A 215 -8.23 -16.28 0.61
N ILE A 216 -9.56 -16.40 0.58
CA ILE A 216 -10.50 -15.33 0.92
C ILE A 216 -11.43 -15.84 2.01
N ILE A 217 -11.57 -15.08 3.09
CA ILE A 217 -12.41 -15.40 4.23
C ILE A 217 -13.35 -14.23 4.47
N SER A 218 -14.62 -14.50 4.76
CA SER A 218 -15.55 -13.52 5.33
C SER A 218 -16.40 -14.16 6.41
N LYS A 219 -16.87 -13.35 7.36
CA LYS A 219 -17.82 -13.80 8.36
C LYS A 219 -19.14 -14.15 7.66
N ALA A 220 -19.67 -15.33 7.96
CA ALA A 220 -21.03 -15.68 7.54
C ALA A 220 -22.06 -15.01 8.45
N ASP A 221 -21.72 -14.84 9.73
CA ASP A 221 -22.59 -14.32 10.78
C ASP A 221 -21.82 -13.37 11.72
N SER A 222 -22.52 -12.40 12.32
CA SER A 222 -21.91 -11.47 13.29
C SER A 222 -21.83 -12.02 14.72
N LEU A 223 -22.63 -13.03 15.06
CA LEU A 223 -22.75 -13.59 16.42
C LEU A 223 -22.01 -14.93 16.56
N LEU A 224 -21.98 -15.73 15.49
CA LEU A 224 -21.33 -17.04 15.48
C LEU A 224 -20.02 -17.01 14.68
N PRO A 225 -18.99 -17.78 15.07
CA PRO A 225 -17.71 -17.86 14.38
C PRO A 225 -17.80 -18.74 13.11
N ASN A 226 -18.79 -18.46 12.26
CA ASN A 226 -19.00 -19.12 10.98
C ASN A 226 -18.37 -18.28 9.88
N PHE A 227 -17.67 -18.94 8.95
CA PHE A 227 -16.90 -18.26 7.91
C PHE A 227 -17.17 -18.83 6.53
N ASN A 228 -17.49 -17.93 5.61
CA ASN A 228 -17.41 -18.21 4.19
C ASN A 228 -15.93 -18.23 3.78
N GLN A 229 -15.54 -19.22 2.99
CA GLN A 229 -14.15 -19.50 2.67
C GLN A 229 -14.02 -19.85 1.19
N ILE A 230 -13.02 -19.25 0.55
CA ILE A 230 -12.62 -19.53 -0.82
C ILE A 230 -11.12 -19.78 -0.80
N LYS A 231 -10.68 -20.91 -1.36
CA LYS A 231 -9.28 -21.32 -1.41
C LYS A 231 -8.92 -21.77 -2.82
N GLY A 232 -7.68 -21.52 -3.22
CA GLY A 232 -7.11 -21.98 -4.49
C GLY A 232 -5.61 -21.78 -4.56
N GLU A 233 -4.98 -22.28 -5.63
CA GLU A 233 -3.56 -22.00 -5.87
C GLU A 233 -3.36 -20.52 -6.22
N ASN A 234 -4.19 -19.99 -7.14
CA ASN A 234 -4.16 -18.59 -7.54
C ASN A 234 -5.58 -18.02 -7.64
N MET A 235 -5.76 -16.73 -7.36
CA MET A 235 -7.03 -16.04 -7.60
C MET A 235 -6.83 -14.68 -8.28
N VAL A 236 -7.85 -14.26 -9.01
CA VAL A 236 -8.00 -12.89 -9.49
C VAL A 236 -9.33 -12.35 -9.02
N GLY A 237 -9.30 -11.24 -8.27
CA GLY A 237 -10.47 -10.49 -7.87
C GLY A 237 -10.63 -9.23 -8.72
N TYR A 238 -11.86 -8.92 -9.12
CA TYR A 238 -12.21 -7.72 -9.88
C TYR A 238 -13.11 -6.81 -9.07
N PHE A 239 -12.83 -5.51 -9.16
CA PHE A 239 -13.54 -4.48 -8.41
C PHE A 239 -14.38 -3.61 -9.34
N LEU A 240 -15.56 -3.24 -8.86
CA LEU A 240 -16.45 -2.28 -9.49
C LEU A 240 -16.98 -1.38 -8.38
N GLU A 241 -16.87 -0.06 -8.55
CA GLU A 241 -17.30 0.91 -7.53
C GLU A 241 -16.74 0.60 -6.12
N LYS A 242 -15.44 0.26 -6.06
CA LYS A 242 -14.71 -0.13 -4.83
C LYS A 242 -15.18 -1.41 -4.15
N LYS A 243 -16.10 -2.17 -4.76
CA LYS A 243 -16.59 -3.45 -4.25
C LYS A 243 -16.07 -4.61 -5.09
N LEU A 244 -15.62 -5.68 -4.42
CA LEU A 244 -15.26 -6.94 -5.06
C LEU A 244 -16.53 -7.59 -5.62
N TYR A 245 -16.61 -7.80 -6.93
CA TYR A 245 -17.83 -8.34 -7.59
C TYR A 245 -17.61 -9.66 -8.33
N LYS A 246 -16.36 -10.00 -8.65
CA LYS A 246 -16.01 -11.23 -9.37
C LYS A 246 -14.69 -11.78 -8.86
N ILE A 247 -14.65 -13.10 -8.65
CA ILE A 247 -13.45 -13.83 -8.26
C ILE A 247 -13.27 -15.01 -9.19
N GLU A 248 -12.08 -15.11 -9.79
CA GLU A 248 -11.63 -16.26 -10.56
C GLU A 248 -10.63 -17.05 -9.73
N VAL A 249 -10.96 -18.31 -9.41
CA VAL A 249 -10.09 -19.24 -8.70
C VAL A 249 -9.51 -20.23 -9.68
N ASN A 250 -8.19 -20.32 -9.71
CA ASN A 250 -7.44 -21.13 -10.66
C ASN A 250 -6.62 -22.19 -9.95
N LYS A 251 -6.92 -23.44 -10.27
CA LYS A 251 -6.37 -24.69 -9.70
C LYS A 251 -6.72 -24.90 -8.24
N GLN A 252 -7.09 -26.14 -7.91
CA GLN A 252 -7.40 -26.59 -6.54
C GLN A 252 -8.42 -25.69 -5.84
N ALA A 253 -9.49 -25.34 -6.56
CA ALA A 253 -10.53 -24.47 -6.04
C ALA A 253 -11.36 -25.22 -4.99
N GLU A 254 -11.42 -24.71 -3.77
CA GLU A 254 -12.23 -25.23 -2.67
C GLU A 254 -13.04 -24.10 -2.04
N THR A 255 -14.29 -24.37 -1.66
CA THR A 255 -15.14 -23.41 -0.97
C THR A 255 -15.95 -24.04 0.16
N ILE A 256 -16.24 -23.20 1.16
CA ILE A 256 -17.24 -23.44 2.18
C ILE A 256 -18.14 -22.20 2.25
N PHE A 257 -19.43 -22.37 2.09
CA PHE A 257 -20.42 -21.30 2.18
C PHE A 257 -21.59 -21.69 3.07
N PHE A 258 -22.00 -20.77 3.93
CA PHE A 258 -23.19 -20.93 4.77
C PHE A 258 -24.42 -20.48 3.98
N ALA A 259 -25.33 -21.42 3.72
CA ALA A 259 -26.55 -21.18 2.96
C ALA A 259 -27.67 -20.70 3.88
N LYS A 260 -28.43 -19.72 3.41
CA LYS A 260 -29.63 -19.19 4.06
C LYS A 260 -30.87 -19.43 3.21
N ASP A 261 -32.03 -19.48 3.84
CA ASP A 261 -33.33 -19.44 3.17
C ASP A 261 -33.79 -18.00 2.88
N ASP A 262 -34.96 -17.85 2.25
CA ASP A 262 -35.58 -16.56 1.92
C ASP A 262 -35.92 -15.71 3.17
N ALA A 263 -35.90 -16.30 4.35
CA ALA A 263 -36.10 -15.63 5.64
C ALA A 263 -34.77 -15.33 6.36
N GLU A 264 -33.64 -15.39 5.66
CA GLU A 264 -32.28 -15.16 6.17
C GLU A 264 -31.82 -16.18 7.24
N LYS A 265 -32.48 -17.33 7.35
CA LYS A 265 -32.13 -18.36 8.33
C LYS A 265 -31.15 -19.38 7.74
N TYR A 266 -30.10 -19.72 8.49
CA TYR A 266 -29.16 -20.75 8.07
C TYR A 266 -29.84 -22.12 7.94
N ILE A 267 -29.75 -22.70 6.74
CA ILE A 267 -30.31 -24.02 6.42
C ILE A 267 -29.22 -25.10 6.33
N GLY A 268 -27.98 -24.71 6.04
CA GLY A 268 -26.87 -25.64 5.92
C GLY A 268 -25.59 -25.01 5.40
N VAL A 269 -24.65 -25.86 5.05
CA VAL A 269 -23.32 -25.49 4.58
C VAL A 269 -23.03 -26.22 3.28
N ASN A 270 -22.71 -25.46 2.25
CA ASN A 270 -22.26 -25.99 0.97
C ASN A 270 -20.73 -26.04 0.96
N LYS A 271 -20.18 -27.24 0.78
CA LYS A 271 -18.74 -27.46 0.61
C LYS A 271 -18.51 -28.02 -0.78
N ALA A 272 -17.68 -27.36 -1.56
CA ALA A 272 -17.43 -27.77 -2.93
C ALA A 272 -15.97 -27.63 -3.32
N PHE A 273 -15.52 -28.49 -4.23
CA PHE A 273 -14.17 -28.48 -4.77
C PHE A 273 -14.16 -28.77 -6.27
N GLY A 274 -13.11 -28.32 -6.95
CA GLY A 274 -12.89 -28.55 -8.37
C GLY A 274 -11.60 -27.90 -8.84
N ASN A 275 -11.36 -27.90 -10.15
CA ASN A 275 -10.10 -27.33 -10.66
C ASN A 275 -10.16 -25.80 -10.76
N ASN A 276 -11.22 -25.26 -11.37
CA ASN A 276 -11.39 -23.83 -11.57
C ASN A 276 -12.80 -23.41 -11.14
N MET A 277 -12.90 -22.22 -10.55
CA MET A 277 -14.16 -21.70 -10.02
C MET A 277 -14.30 -20.23 -10.37
N LEU A 278 -15.53 -19.84 -10.68
CA LEU A 278 -15.94 -18.48 -10.91
C LEU A 278 -16.98 -18.11 -9.86
N ILE A 279 -16.75 -17.01 -9.17
CA ILE A 279 -17.66 -16.51 -8.13
C ILE A 279 -18.09 -15.10 -8.51
N PHE A 280 -19.38 -14.82 -8.40
CA PHE A 280 -19.91 -13.48 -8.48
C PHE A 280 -20.48 -13.06 -7.14
N LEU A 281 -20.20 -11.81 -6.76
CA LEU A 281 -20.70 -11.17 -5.55
C LEU A 281 -21.63 -10.02 -5.94
N ALA A 282 -22.64 -9.76 -5.10
CA ALA A 282 -23.48 -8.56 -5.16
C ALA A 282 -23.54 -7.96 -3.75
N ASP A 283 -23.17 -6.69 -3.61
CA ASP A 283 -23.13 -6.00 -2.31
C ASP A 283 -22.37 -6.77 -1.23
N ASN A 284 -21.20 -7.31 -1.59
CA ASN A 284 -20.35 -8.16 -0.74
C ASN A 284 -20.97 -9.52 -0.33
N THR A 285 -22.14 -9.87 -0.86
CA THR A 285 -22.80 -11.17 -0.63
C THR A 285 -22.60 -12.11 -1.83
N LEU A 286 -22.59 -13.41 -1.57
CA LEU A 286 -22.45 -14.43 -2.61
C LEU A 286 -23.70 -14.45 -3.51
N LYS A 287 -23.51 -14.20 -4.81
CA LYS A 287 -24.59 -14.28 -5.80
C LYS A 287 -24.59 -15.60 -6.55
N SER A 288 -23.43 -16.04 -7.03
CA SER A 288 -23.30 -17.32 -7.72
C SER A 288 -21.90 -17.91 -7.62
N VAL A 289 -21.85 -19.23 -7.68
CA VAL A 289 -20.62 -20.02 -7.75
C VAL A 289 -20.76 -20.98 -8.94
N THR A 290 -19.83 -20.91 -9.87
CA THR A 290 -19.78 -21.79 -11.04
C THR A 290 -18.44 -22.48 -11.07
N PHE A 291 -18.45 -23.81 -10.99
CA PHE A 291 -17.27 -24.62 -11.24
C PHE A 291 -17.13 -24.90 -12.72
N ILE A 292 -15.93 -24.71 -13.25
CA ILE A 292 -15.68 -24.85 -14.69
C ILE A 292 -15.29 -26.29 -15.03
N LYS A 293 -14.59 -26.99 -14.12
CA LYS A 293 -14.08 -28.34 -14.38
C LYS A 293 -14.03 -29.18 -13.10
N ASP A 294 -14.51 -30.42 -13.24
CA ASP A 294 -14.53 -31.48 -12.23
C ASP A 294 -15.15 -31.05 -10.88
N PRO A 295 -16.40 -30.53 -10.86
CA PRO A 295 -17.05 -30.15 -9.60
C PRO A 295 -17.47 -31.36 -8.80
N GLU A 296 -17.10 -31.36 -7.53
CA GLU A 296 -17.70 -32.20 -6.50
C GLU A 296 -18.18 -31.30 -5.37
N GLY A 297 -19.40 -31.52 -4.89
CA GLY A 297 -20.03 -30.67 -3.88
C GLY A 297 -20.93 -31.47 -2.95
N ILE A 298 -20.89 -31.14 -1.66
CA ILE A 298 -21.70 -31.75 -0.62
C ILE A 298 -22.41 -30.63 0.14
N PHE A 299 -23.71 -30.79 0.33
CA PHE A 299 -24.52 -29.92 1.17
C PHE A 299 -24.79 -30.59 2.51
N TYR A 300 -24.35 -29.97 3.59
CA TYR A 300 -24.56 -30.44 4.96
C TYR A 300 -25.68 -29.62 5.62
N PRO A 301 -26.78 -30.24 6.06
CA PRO A 301 -27.76 -29.57 6.94
C PRO A 301 -27.08 -29.01 8.20
N ILE A 302 -27.52 -27.84 8.68
CA ILE A 302 -26.79 -27.05 9.70
C ILE A 302 -26.44 -27.79 11.02
N LYS A 303 -27.13 -28.91 11.33
CA LYS A 303 -26.94 -29.69 12.56
C LYS A 303 -25.98 -30.88 12.42
N GLU A 304 -25.53 -31.20 11.22
CA GLU A 304 -24.76 -32.41 10.92
C GLU A 304 -23.23 -32.24 10.89
N PRO A 305 -22.64 -31.15 10.35
CA PRO A 305 -21.19 -31.08 10.19
C PRO A 305 -20.50 -30.83 11.52
N SER A 306 -19.37 -31.50 11.75
CA SER A 306 -18.53 -31.17 12.90
C SER A 306 -17.87 -29.80 12.67
N PRO A 307 -17.55 -29.02 13.74
CA PRO A 307 -16.87 -27.74 13.58
C PRO A 307 -15.57 -27.80 12.76
N LYS A 308 -14.89 -28.96 12.74
CA LYS A 308 -13.68 -29.20 11.95
C LYS A 308 -13.95 -29.28 10.44
N ASP A 309 -15.13 -29.74 10.05
CA ASP A 309 -15.50 -29.90 8.63
C ASP A 309 -15.86 -28.57 7.97
N LEU A 310 -16.14 -27.56 8.81
CA LEU A 310 -16.52 -26.19 8.45
C LEU A 310 -15.32 -25.26 8.21
N ILE A 311 -14.09 -25.78 8.26
CA ILE A 311 -12.87 -25.00 8.08
C ILE A 311 -11.99 -25.70 7.05
N LEU A 312 -11.57 -24.96 6.02
CA LEU A 312 -10.63 -25.46 5.02
C LEU A 312 -9.20 -25.44 5.56
N LYS A 313 -8.37 -26.38 5.08
CA LYS A 313 -6.94 -26.40 5.40
C LYS A 313 -6.27 -25.10 4.94
N GLY A 314 -5.54 -24.45 5.84
CA GLY A 314 -4.88 -23.16 5.58
C GLY A 314 -5.69 -21.94 6.04
N PHE A 315 -6.88 -22.15 6.61
CA PHE A 315 -7.65 -21.08 7.24
C PHE A 315 -6.84 -20.34 8.30
N ASN A 316 -6.82 -19.01 8.19
CA ASN A 316 -6.24 -18.11 9.17
C ASN A 316 -7.04 -16.80 9.17
N TRP A 317 -7.66 -16.44 10.29
CA TRP A 317 -8.45 -15.21 10.44
C TRP A 317 -7.69 -14.23 11.35
N ASP A 318 -7.12 -13.18 10.74
CA ASP A 318 -6.16 -12.27 11.36
C ASP A 318 -6.80 -10.90 11.69
N GLU A 319 -8.11 -10.83 11.91
CA GLU A 319 -8.85 -9.58 12.17
C GLU A 319 -8.28 -8.74 13.32
N SER A 320 -7.66 -9.36 14.33
CA SER A 320 -7.00 -8.64 15.43
C SER A 320 -5.79 -7.81 15.02
N LYS A 321 -5.18 -8.12 13.85
CA LYS A 321 -4.04 -7.39 13.27
C LYS A 321 -4.48 -6.33 12.26
N LYS A 322 -5.78 -6.17 12.04
CA LYS A 322 -6.34 -5.20 11.09
C LYS A 322 -6.16 -3.78 11.64
N PRO A 323 -5.47 -2.87 10.92
CA PRO A 323 -5.43 -1.46 11.29
C PRO A 323 -6.86 -0.89 11.27
N MET A 324 -7.35 -0.35 12.38
CA MET A 324 -8.73 0.15 12.48
C MET A 324 -8.85 1.66 12.20
N ASP A 325 -7.73 2.38 12.28
CA ASP A 325 -7.64 3.81 12.02
C ASP A 325 -6.21 4.20 11.59
N LYS A 326 -5.97 5.50 11.43
CA LYS A 326 -4.68 6.08 11.07
C LYS A 326 -3.55 5.82 12.08
N PHE A 327 -3.86 5.49 13.33
CA PHE A 327 -2.86 5.16 14.35
C PHE A 327 -2.61 3.65 14.44
N GLY A 328 -3.61 2.84 14.05
CA GLY A 328 -3.50 1.39 13.98
C GLY A 328 -2.42 0.87 13.03
N VAL A 329 -1.88 1.71 12.13
CA VAL A 329 -0.76 1.30 11.26
C VAL A 329 0.56 1.10 12.02
N PHE A 330 0.69 1.62 13.25
CA PHE A 330 1.89 1.45 14.08
C PHE A 330 1.87 0.18 14.95
N TYR A 331 0.69 -0.40 15.21
CA TYR A 331 0.49 -1.44 16.24
C TYR A 331 0.10 -2.79 15.67
#